data_AF-A0A950QVS6-F1
#
_entry.id   AF-A0A950QVS6-F1
#
_cell.length_a   1.000
_cell.length_b   1.000
_cell.length_c   1.000
_cell.angle_alpha   90.00
_cell.angle_beta   90.00
_cell.angle_gamma   90.00
#
_symmetry.space_group_name_H-M   'P 1'
#
loop_
_entity.id
_entity.type
_entity.pdbx_description
1 polymer ?
#
loop_
_entity_poly.entity_id
_entity_poly.type
_entity_poly.pdbx_seq_one_letter_code
_entity_poly.pdbx_strand_id
1 'polypeptide(L)'
;RELFGTEFGREVYLEGASNILKFPEFQDYEAMRNFAQLVDEKEALGEVLARGLSQDGLQVRIGSELPELKDFSVVSAGYRVHGKPVGILGILGPKRMEYERMMALVNTVAKVMNRFLEDSPGLLGDAGPNE
;
A
#
# COMPACT_ATOMS: atom_id res chain seq x y z
N ARG A 1 3.46 22.79 -11.10
CA ARG A 1 2.36 22.55 -10.14
C ARG A 1 1.27 21.85 -10.91
N GLU A 2 1.28 20.52 -10.94
CA GLU A 2 0.13 19.76 -11.45
C GLU A 2 -0.32 18.85 -10.32
N LEU A 3 -1.52 19.18 -9.85
CA LEU A 3 -2.30 18.48 -8.84
C LEU A 3 -2.92 17.26 -9.51
N PHE A 4 -2.19 16.15 -9.61
CA PHE A 4 -2.80 14.86 -9.93
C PHE A 4 -3.32 14.25 -8.63
N GLY A 5 -4.36 14.87 -8.09
CA GLY A 5 -5.30 14.20 -7.20
C GLY A 5 -6.27 13.42 -8.07
N THR A 6 -5.94 12.19 -8.42
CA THR A 6 -6.92 11.30 -9.04
C THR A 6 -7.86 10.81 -7.97
N GLU A 7 -9.13 11.19 -8.10
CA GLU A 7 -10.31 10.61 -7.43
C GLU A 7 -10.52 9.14 -7.84
N PHE A 8 -9.49 8.29 -7.76
CA PHE A 8 -9.75 6.88 -7.54
C PHE A 8 -10.30 6.81 -6.12
N GLY A 9 -11.54 6.33 -5.98
CA GLY A 9 -12.13 6.07 -4.67
C GLY A 9 -11.07 5.47 -3.77
N ARG A 10 -10.80 6.12 -2.64
CA ARG A 10 -9.73 5.76 -1.69
C ARG A 10 -10.10 4.48 -0.94
N GLU A 11 -10.54 3.47 -1.67
CA GLU A 11 -10.86 2.16 -1.16
C GLU A 11 -9.57 1.43 -0.86
N VAL A 12 -9.20 1.46 0.41
CA VAL A 12 -8.09 0.66 0.93
C VAL A 12 -8.62 -0.73 1.26
N TYR A 13 -8.20 -1.70 0.46
CA TYR A 13 -8.40 -3.11 0.74
C TYR A 13 -7.27 -3.60 1.63
N LEU A 14 -7.61 -3.96 2.87
CA LEU A 14 -6.68 -4.49 3.86
C LEU A 14 -7.03 -5.93 4.20
N GLU A 15 -6.08 -6.83 3.95
CA GLU A 15 -6.17 -8.24 4.30
C GLU A 15 -5.01 -8.63 5.24
N GLY A 16 -5.21 -9.65 6.07
CA GLY A 16 -4.16 -10.15 6.98
C GLY A 16 -3.99 -9.35 8.27
N ALA A 17 -4.88 -8.38 8.55
CA ALA A 17 -4.85 -7.59 9.78
C ALA A 17 -4.91 -8.46 11.06
N SER A 18 -5.66 -9.56 11.05
CA SER A 18 -5.69 -10.51 12.17
C SER A 18 -4.39 -11.32 12.31
N ASN A 19 -3.65 -11.51 11.21
CA ASN A 19 -2.41 -12.28 11.23
C ASN A 19 -1.27 -11.50 11.89
N ILE A 20 -1.29 -10.17 11.81
CA ILE A 20 -0.26 -9.33 12.44
C ILE A 20 -0.32 -9.42 13.97
N LEU A 21 -1.49 -9.68 14.55
CA LEU A 21 -1.69 -9.79 16.00
C LEU A 21 -0.96 -10.99 16.63
N LYS A 22 -0.44 -11.91 15.81
CA LYS A 22 0.37 -13.05 16.27
C LYS A 22 1.82 -12.67 16.56
N PHE A 23 2.27 -11.50 16.13
CA PHE A 23 3.65 -11.07 16.33
C PHE A 23 3.86 -10.55 17.77
N PRO A 24 5.02 -10.81 18.40
CA PRO A 24 5.34 -10.36 19.76
C PRO A 24 5.18 -8.85 19.98
N GLU A 25 5.40 -8.06 18.94
CA GLU A 25 5.25 -6.60 18.92
C GLU A 25 3.83 -6.14 19.27
N PHE A 26 2.83 -7.00 19.10
CA PHE A 26 1.42 -6.72 19.42
C PHE A 26 1.01 -7.23 20.81
N GLN A 27 1.96 -7.74 21.60
CA GLN A 27 1.75 -7.98 23.04
C GLN A 27 1.76 -6.67 23.83
N ASP A 28 2.26 -5.58 23.25
CA ASP A 28 2.14 -4.24 23.81
C ASP A 28 0.74 -3.68 23.51
N TYR A 29 0.03 -3.31 24.58
CA TYR A 29 -1.29 -2.70 24.49
C TYR A 29 -1.29 -1.42 23.65
N GLU A 30 -0.23 -0.61 23.74
CA GLU A 30 -0.11 0.62 22.96
C GLU A 30 0.02 0.33 21.47
N ALA A 31 0.87 -0.62 21.09
CA ALA A 31 1.02 -1.05 19.70
C ALA A 31 -0.29 -1.64 19.14
N MET A 32 -0.99 -2.46 19.92
CA MET A 32 -2.29 -3.02 19.51
C MET A 32 -3.36 -1.93 19.33
N ARG A 33 -3.41 -0.96 20.24
CA ARG A 33 -4.34 0.18 20.13
C ARG A 33 -4.04 1.02 18.89
N ASN A 34 -2.77 1.33 18.64
CA ASN A 34 -2.35 2.11 17.47
C ASN A 34 -2.67 1.37 16.17
N PHE A 35 -2.49 0.05 16.15
CA PHE A 35 -2.87 -0.77 15.00
C PHE A 35 -4.37 -0.78 14.76
N ALA A 36 -5.18 -0.97 15.80
CA ALA A 36 -6.64 -0.95 15.66
C ALA A 36 -7.12 0.40 15.10
N GLN A 37 -6.56 1.50 15.61
CA GLN A 37 -6.86 2.84 15.10
C GLN A 37 -6.47 3.00 13.62
N LEU A 38 -5.30 2.50 13.21
CA LEU A 38 -4.87 2.50 11.81
C LEU A 38 -5.81 1.69 10.89
N VAL A 39 -6.33 0.57 11.38
CA VAL A 39 -7.26 -0.29 10.62
C VAL A 39 -8.64 0.36 10.50
N ASP A 40 -9.10 1.09 11.52
CA ASP A 40 -10.35 1.84 11.49
C ASP A 40 -10.23 3.08 10.57
N GLU A 41 -9.07 3.75 10.58
CA GLU A 41 -8.78 4.95 9.78
C GLU A 41 -8.21 4.60 8.39
N LYS A 42 -8.89 3.71 7.65
CA LYS A 42 -8.47 3.27 6.30
C LYS A 42 -8.21 4.41 5.33
N GLU A 43 -8.99 5.49 5.44
CA GLU A 43 -8.85 6.68 4.60
C GLU A 43 -7.51 7.39 4.83
N ALA A 44 -7.08 7.52 6.09
CA ALA A 44 -5.79 8.12 6.45
C ALA A 44 -4.62 7.27 5.93
N LEU A 45 -4.74 5.94 6.01
CA LEU A 45 -3.78 5.03 5.39
C LEU A 45 -3.75 5.20 3.86
N GLY A 46 -4.91 5.37 3.23
CA GLY A 46 -5.02 5.66 1.80
C GLY A 46 -4.29 6.95 1.40
N GLU A 47 -4.42 8.01 2.19
CA GLU A 47 -3.69 9.27 1.94
C GLU A 47 -2.18 9.13 2.07
N VAL A 48 -1.73 8.39 3.08
CA VAL A 48 -0.33 8.06 3.31
C VAL A 48 0.28 7.32 2.12
N LEU A 49 -0.45 6.32 1.63
CA LEU A 49 -0.04 5.52 0.47
C LEU A 49 -0.08 6.34 -0.82
N ALA A 50 -1.11 7.19 -0.99
CA ALA A 50 -1.28 8.03 -2.17
C ALA A 50 -0.13 9.03 -2.38
N ARG A 51 0.50 9.51 -1.29
CA ARG A 51 1.71 10.36 -1.39
C ARG A 51 2.89 9.64 -2.06
N GLY A 52 2.87 8.31 -2.12
CA GLY A 52 3.85 7.50 -2.84
C GLY A 52 3.50 7.23 -4.30
N LEU A 53 2.27 7.49 -4.77
CA LEU A 53 1.84 7.16 -6.15
C LEU A 53 2.67 7.84 -7.24
N SER A 54 3.27 8.98 -6.92
CA SER A 54 4.08 9.79 -7.85
C SER A 54 5.53 9.36 -7.94
N GLN A 55 5.96 8.36 -7.15
CA GLN A 55 7.32 7.82 -7.16
C GLN A 55 7.32 6.45 -7.84
N ASP A 56 8.10 6.32 -8.92
CA ASP A 56 8.23 5.06 -9.65
C ASP A 56 8.95 4.00 -8.80
N GLY A 57 8.34 2.82 -8.71
CA GLY A 57 8.96 1.63 -8.15
C GLY A 57 8.63 1.35 -6.67
N LEU A 58 9.54 0.60 -6.06
CA LEU A 58 9.39 0.08 -4.69
C LEU A 58 9.70 1.17 -3.67
N GLN A 59 8.80 1.34 -2.70
CA GLN A 59 8.92 2.31 -1.62
C GLN A 59 8.88 1.61 -0.28
N VAL A 60 9.72 2.07 0.63
CA VAL A 60 9.74 1.65 2.03
C VAL A 60 9.55 2.88 2.88
N ARG A 61 8.48 2.88 3.67
CA ARG A 61 8.16 3.93 4.63
C ARG A 61 8.29 3.34 6.01
N ILE A 62 9.21 3.89 6.79
CA ILE A 62 9.47 3.43 8.16
C ILE A 62 8.82 4.42 9.11
N GLY A 63 8.09 3.92 10.10
CA GLY A 63 7.15 4.64 10.96
C GLY A 63 7.55 6.01 11.54
N SER A 64 8.83 6.36 11.56
CA SER A 64 9.27 7.71 11.94
C SER A 64 8.84 8.81 10.97
N GLU A 65 8.45 8.46 9.74
CA GLU A 65 8.07 9.44 8.72
C GLU A 65 6.60 9.87 8.82
N LEU A 66 5.79 9.15 9.62
CA LEU A 66 4.35 9.34 9.72
C LEU A 66 3.89 9.01 11.16
N PRO A 67 3.35 9.99 11.91
CA PRO A 67 2.88 9.77 13.29
C PRO A 67 1.90 8.60 13.42
N GLU A 68 1.06 8.38 12.41
CA GLU A 68 0.05 7.32 12.33
C GLU A 68 0.67 5.92 12.17
N LEU A 69 1.93 5.85 11.74
CA LEU A 69 2.68 4.61 11.53
C LEU A 69 3.85 4.44 12.49
N LYS A 70 3.92 5.19 13.60
CA LYS A 70 5.11 5.25 14.48
C LYS A 70 5.72 3.88 14.84
N ASP A 71 4.88 2.87 15.03
CA ASP A 71 5.25 1.50 15.43
C ASP A 71 5.29 0.51 14.24
N PHE A 72 4.88 0.97 13.06
CA PHE A 72 4.72 0.17 11.86
C PHE A 72 5.66 0.61 10.74
N SER A 73 5.71 -0.22 9.71
CA SER A 73 6.40 0.08 8.47
C SER A 73 5.58 -0.43 7.30
N VAL A 74 5.68 0.27 6.18
CA VAL A 74 4.97 -0.06 4.95
C VAL A 74 5.99 -0.28 3.85
N VAL A 75 5.92 -1.43 3.19
CA VAL A 75 6.61 -1.67 1.92
C VAL A 75 5.55 -1.67 0.85
N SER A 76 5.66 -0.81 -0.15
CA SER A 76 4.66 -0.68 -1.20
C SER A 76 5.28 -0.53 -2.58
N ALA A 77 4.52 -0.87 -3.61
CA ALA A 77 4.88 -0.63 -4.99
C ALA A 77 3.64 -0.21 -5.77
N GLY A 78 3.81 0.81 -6.62
CA GLY A 78 2.79 1.20 -7.59
C GLY A 78 2.73 0.19 -8.74
N TYR A 79 1.53 -0.09 -9.23
CA TYR A 79 1.31 -0.88 -10.45
C TYR A 79 0.66 -0.03 -11.53
N ARG A 80 0.96 -0.37 -12.79
CA ARG A 80 0.61 0.41 -13.98
C ARG A 80 -0.03 -0.48 -15.03
N VAL A 81 -0.88 0.14 -15.84
CA VAL A 81 -1.47 -0.45 -17.04
C VAL A 81 -1.27 0.52 -18.19
N HIS A 82 -0.63 0.06 -19.27
CA HIS A 82 -0.26 0.91 -20.42
C HIS A 82 0.49 2.20 -20.01
N GLY A 83 1.38 2.11 -19.03
CA GLY A 83 2.16 3.24 -18.51
C GLY A 83 1.40 4.19 -17.56
N LYS A 84 0.09 4.01 -17.39
CA LYS A 84 -0.72 4.82 -16.45
C LYS A 84 -0.70 4.18 -15.05
N PRO A 85 -0.43 4.95 -13.98
CA PRO A 85 -0.61 4.48 -12.60
C PRO A 85 -2.07 4.10 -12.35
N VAL A 86 -2.30 2.88 -11.84
CA VAL A 86 -3.64 2.38 -11.55
C VAL A 86 -3.86 2.20 -10.04
N GLY A 87 -2.81 1.90 -9.28
CA GLY A 87 -2.92 1.78 -7.84
C GLY A 87 -1.60 1.42 -7.16
N ILE A 88 -1.69 1.17 -5.86
CA ILE A 88 -0.60 0.71 -5.00
C ILE A 88 -0.99 -0.59 -4.33
N LEU A 89 -0.04 -1.51 -4.24
CA LEU A 89 -0.11 -2.63 -3.31
C LEU A 89 1.04 -2.53 -2.31
N GLY A 90 0.84 -3.07 -1.11
CA GLY A 90 1.88 -3.05 -0.10
C GLY A 90 1.61 -3.97 1.07
N ILE A 91 2.64 -4.13 1.90
CA ILE A 91 2.62 -4.88 3.16
C ILE A 91 2.80 -3.88 4.29
N LEU A 92 1.88 -3.94 5.25
CA LEU A 92 1.99 -3.30 6.55
C LEU A 92 2.57 -4.31 7.54
N GLY A 93 3.64 -3.93 8.24
CA GLY A 93 4.34 -4.80 9.17
C GLY A 93 4.90 -4.06 10.38
N PRO A 94 5.41 -4.78 11.39
CA PRO A 94 6.17 -4.18 12.48
C PRO A 94 7.45 -3.52 11.95
N LYS A 95 7.99 -2.57 12.72
CA LYS A 95 9.24 -1.88 12.39
C LYS A 95 10.46 -2.80 12.25
N ARG A 96 10.42 -4.02 12.81
CA ARG A 96 11.48 -5.03 12.73
C ARG A 96 11.08 -6.21 11.85
N MET A 97 10.69 -5.93 10.60
CA MET A 97 10.41 -6.97 9.60
C MET A 97 11.63 -7.29 8.73
N GLU A 98 11.60 -8.41 8.02
CA GLU A 98 12.62 -8.74 7.01
C GLU A 98 12.42 -7.93 5.72
N TYR A 99 12.95 -6.71 5.72
CA TYR A 99 12.76 -5.76 4.63
C TYR A 99 13.14 -6.32 3.26
N GLU A 100 14.28 -6.99 3.12
CA GLU A 100 14.70 -7.56 1.83
C GLU A 100 13.67 -8.55 1.28
N ARG A 101 13.14 -9.42 2.14
CA ARG A 101 12.11 -10.39 1.77
C ARG A 101 10.79 -9.70 1.40
N MET A 102 10.37 -8.71 2.19
CA MET A 102 9.13 -7.96 1.94
C MET A 102 9.22 -7.16 0.63
N MET A 103 10.36 -6.51 0.40
CA MET A 103 10.69 -5.77 -0.81
C MET A 103 10.64 -6.66 -2.05
N ALA A 104 11.28 -7.83 -1.99
CA ALA A 104 11.25 -8.81 -3.08
C ALA A 104 9.82 -9.32 -3.35
N LEU A 105 9.06 -9.61 -2.30
CA LEU A 105 7.67 -10.07 -2.41
C LEU A 105 6.77 -9.02 -3.06
N VAL A 106 6.75 -7.80 -2.53
CA VAL A 106 5.93 -6.69 -3.04
C VAL A 106 6.28 -6.39 -4.50
N ASN A 107 7.56 -6.34 -4.84
CA ASN A 107 8.02 -6.12 -6.22
C ASN A 107 7.58 -7.26 -7.16
N THR A 108 7.66 -8.51 -6.71
CA THR A 108 7.22 -9.67 -7.51
C THR A 108 5.73 -9.63 -7.77
N VAL A 109 4.92 -9.37 -6.73
CA VAL A 109 3.47 -9.26 -6.85
C VAL A 109 3.09 -8.08 -7.76
N ALA A 110 3.74 -6.93 -7.65
CA ALA A 110 3.49 -5.78 -8.52
C ALA A 110 3.77 -6.09 -10.00
N LYS A 111 4.84 -6.83 -10.30
CA LYS A 111 5.12 -7.29 -11.67
C LYS A 111 4.07 -8.27 -12.19
N VAL A 112 3.57 -9.17 -11.34
CA VAL A 112 2.50 -10.09 -11.70
C VAL A 112 1.20 -9.33 -11.96
N MET A 113 0.86 -8.34 -11.12
CA MET A 113 -0.31 -7.47 -11.30
C MET A 113 -0.23 -6.69 -12.61
N ASN A 114 0.92 -6.08 -12.93
CA ASN A 114 1.12 -5.37 -14.19
C ASN A 114 0.82 -6.29 -15.39
N ARG A 115 1.43 -7.49 -15.41
CA ARG A 115 1.20 -8.46 -16.48
C ARG A 115 -0.26 -8.90 -16.59
N PHE A 116 -0.88 -9.22 -15.45
CA PHE A 116 -2.26 -9.69 -15.43
C PHE A 116 -3.25 -8.64 -15.95
N LEU A 117 -3.03 -7.37 -15.57
CA LEU A 117 -3.87 -6.26 -16.01
C LEU A 117 -3.59 -5.85 -17.47
N GLU A 118 -2.36 -6.01 -17.96
CA GLU A 118 -2.03 -5.88 -19.40
C GLU A 118 -2.75 -6.94 -20.24
N ASP A 119 -2.82 -8.18 -19.74
CA ASP A 119 -3.49 -9.30 -20.41
C ASP A 119 -5.02 -9.24 -20.30
N SER A 120 -5.56 -8.48 -19.34
CA SER A 120 -7.01 -8.35 -19.07
C SER A 120 -7.47 -6.88 -18.96
N PRO A 121 -7.46 -6.10 -20.06
CA PRO A 121 -7.76 -4.66 -20.03
C PRO A 121 -9.18 -4.33 -19.53
N GLY A 122 -10.13 -5.26 -19.67
CA GLY A 122 -11.54 -5.05 -19.32
C GLY A 122 -11.88 -5.10 -17.83
N LEU A 123 -10.92 -5.40 -16.94
CA LEU A 123 -11.14 -5.47 -15.49
C LEU A 123 -11.14 -4.09 -14.82
N LEU A 124 -10.51 -3.10 -15.44
CA LEU A 124 -10.52 -1.71 -15.03
C LEU A 124 -11.53 -1.00 -15.92
N GLY A 125 -12.82 -1.12 -15.57
CA GLY A 125 -13.95 -0.67 -16.39
C GLY A 125 -13.66 0.60 -17.18
N ASP A 126 -13.77 0.49 -18.50
CA ASP A 126 -13.73 1.54 -19.53
C ASP A 126 -12.80 2.75 -19.34
N ALA A 127 -11.68 2.62 -18.62
CA ALA A 127 -10.63 3.65 -18.61
C ALA A 127 -9.76 3.62 -19.88
N GLY A 128 -10.40 3.32 -21.02
CA GLY A 128 -9.86 3.55 -22.34
C GLY A 128 -9.65 5.05 -22.57
N PRO A 129 -8.71 5.44 -23.45
CA PRO A 129 -8.41 6.83 -23.72
C PRO A 129 -9.52 7.39 -24.61
N ASN A 130 -10.65 7.79 -24.02
CA ASN A 130 -11.61 8.77 -24.55
C ASN A 130 -12.81 8.83 -23.61
N GLU A 131 -12.85 9.84 -22.75
CA GLU A 131 -13.92 10.86 -22.74
C GLU A 131 -13.35 12.16 -22.18
#